data_AF-A0A9Q6LLK5-F1
#
_entry.id   AF-A0A9Q6LLK5-F1
#
_cell.length_a   1.000
_cell.length_b   1.000
_cell.length_c   1.000
_cell.angle_alpha   90.00
_cell.angle_beta   90.00
_cell.angle_gamma   90.00
#
_symmetry.space_group_name_H-M   'P 1'
#
loop_
_entity.id
_entity.type
_entity.pdbx_description
1 polymer ?
#
loop_
_entity_poly.entity_id
_entity_poly.type
_entity_poly.pdbx_seq_one_letter_code
_entity_poly.pdbx_strand_id
1 'polypeptide(L)'
;MVLGLFIGMLGFTSLLIAIQHSANYYWLILPLMAIGFGTAFTMPAATMVAIYSVPKGREGIASGYFTTGRQIGSLIGVVCFGAIISKSQQLINGMQISLAVFSLLFLRKRRYLGRYFAHPMMQNRRAKRDDYKPSAVRVTQRCVP
;
A
#
# COMPACT_ATOMS: atom_id res chain seq x y z
N MET A 1 -1.00 5.28 -6.67
CA MET A 1 -0.22 4.80 -5.51
C MET A 1 0.44 5.92 -4.72
N VAL A 2 1.33 6.74 -5.31
CA VAL A 2 1.99 7.86 -4.60
C VAL A 2 0.98 8.89 -4.07
N LEU A 3 0.02 9.31 -4.89
CA LEU A 3 -1.10 10.19 -4.47
C LEU A 3 -1.88 9.64 -3.27
N GLY A 4 -2.23 8.35 -3.28
CA GLY A 4 -2.90 7.69 -2.15
C GLY A 4 -2.08 7.68 -0.86
N LEU A 5 -0.75 7.54 -0.97
CA LEU A 5 0.15 7.63 0.18
C LEU A 5 0.24 9.05 0.76
N PHE A 6 0.17 10.09 -0.08
CA PHE A 6 0.11 11.47 0.38
C PHE A 6 -1.21 11.78 1.10
N ILE A 7 -2.33 11.37 0.52
CA ILE A 7 -3.66 11.59 1.12
C ILE A 7 -3.78 10.84 2.45
N GLY A 8 -3.30 9.58 2.51
CA GLY A 8 -3.28 8.80 3.75
C GLY A 8 -2.40 9.43 4.83
N MET A 9 -1.23 9.97 4.46
CA MET A 9 -0.35 10.69 5.39
C MET A 9 -1.05 11.92 5.99
N LEU A 10 -1.69 12.75 5.15
CA LEU A 10 -2.45 13.90 5.61
C LEU A 10 -3.60 13.50 6.54
N GLY A 11 -4.26 12.37 6.26
CA GLY A 11 -5.29 11.80 7.13
C GLY A 11 -4.77 11.40 8.51
N PHE A 12 -3.65 10.67 8.60
CA PHE A 12 -3.06 10.27 9.88
C PHE A 12 -2.51 11.46 10.68
N THR A 13 -1.90 12.46 10.02
CA THR A 13 -1.43 13.68 10.70
C THR A 13 -2.58 14.56 11.18
N SER A 14 -3.66 14.66 10.38
CA SER A 14 -4.87 15.41 10.74
C SER A 14 -5.60 14.77 11.93
N LEU A 15 -5.59 13.43 12.03
CA LEU A 15 -6.18 12.71 13.15
C LEU A 15 -5.49 13.02 14.49
N LEU A 16 -4.16 13.22 14.50
CA LEU A 16 -3.42 13.60 15.71
C LEU A 16 -3.86 14.97 16.25
N ILE A 17 -4.17 15.91 15.35
CA ILE A 17 -4.63 17.26 15.70
C ILE A 17 -6.09 17.21 16.16
N ALA A 18 -6.93 16.43 15.48
CA ALA A 18 -8.35 16.28 15.81
C ALA A 18 -8.57 15.65 17.21
N ILE A 19 -7.72 14.69 17.62
CA ILE A 19 -7.81 14.05 18.94
C ILE A 19 -7.51 15.01 20.09
N GLN A 20 -6.67 16.04 19.87
CA GLN A 20 -6.37 17.06 20.89
C GLN A 20 -7.53 18.04 21.11
N HIS A 21 -8.42 18.20 20.14
CA HIS A 21 -9.49 19.21 20.15
C HIS A 21 -10.86 18.66 20.60
N SER A 22 -10.87 17.52 21.30
CA SER A 22 -11.89 16.74 22.05
C SER A 22 -13.39 17.14 22.15
N ALA A 23 -13.86 18.28 21.65
CA ALA A 23 -15.23 18.77 21.81
C ALA A 23 -16.17 18.50 20.62
N ASN A 24 -15.70 18.10 19.42
CA ASN A 24 -16.60 17.93 18.27
C ASN A 24 -16.26 16.74 17.36
N TYR A 25 -17.17 15.75 17.31
CA TYR A 25 -17.08 14.54 16.50
C TYR A 25 -16.92 14.82 14.99
N TYR A 26 -17.49 15.94 14.51
CA TYR A 26 -17.41 16.33 13.11
C TYR A 26 -15.97 16.52 12.60
N TRP A 27 -15.02 16.86 13.47
CA TRP A 27 -13.61 16.99 13.11
C TRP A 27 -12.92 15.65 12.78
N LEU A 28 -13.52 14.51 13.15
CA LEU A 28 -12.99 13.19 12.80
C LEU A 28 -13.36 12.75 11.38
N ILE A 29 -14.43 13.28 10.79
CA ILE A 29 -14.95 12.83 9.49
C ILE A 29 -13.89 13.02 8.39
N LEU A 30 -13.26 14.20 8.37
CA LEU A 30 -12.29 14.59 7.36
C LEU A 30 -11.01 13.72 7.39
N PRO A 31 -10.33 13.49 8.54
CA PRO A 31 -9.19 12.59 8.61
C PRO A 31 -9.55 11.12 8.32
N LEU A 32 -10.71 10.63 8.77
CA LEU A 32 -11.15 9.27 8.46
C LEU A 32 -11.43 9.07 6.96
N MET A 33 -12.08 10.04 6.30
CA MET A 33 -12.25 10.00 4.84
C MET A 33 -10.90 10.00 4.13
N ALA A 34 -9.95 10.85 4.53
CA ALA A 34 -8.62 10.90 3.92
C ALA A 34 -7.86 9.57 4.08
N ILE A 35 -7.92 8.93 5.26
CA ILE A 35 -7.34 7.59 5.47
C ILE A 35 -8.03 6.56 4.57
N GLY A 36 -9.37 6.56 4.50
CA GLY A 36 -10.15 5.67 3.65
C GLY A 36 -9.77 5.80 2.17
N PHE A 37 -9.81 7.01 1.62
CA PHE A 37 -9.40 7.28 0.24
C PHE A 37 -7.94 6.95 -0.03
N GLY A 38 -7.03 7.29 0.89
CA GLY A 38 -5.60 7.00 0.74
C GLY A 38 -5.30 5.50 0.65
N THR A 39 -5.96 4.69 1.49
CA THR A 39 -5.81 3.23 1.46
C THR A 39 -6.43 2.60 0.22
N ALA A 40 -7.59 3.10 -0.23
CA ALA A 40 -8.31 2.62 -1.42
C ALA A 40 -7.46 2.69 -2.70
N PHE A 41 -6.66 3.75 -2.89
CA PHE A 41 -5.78 3.88 -4.06
C PHE A 41 -4.43 3.18 -3.91
N THR A 42 -4.04 2.83 -2.67
CA THR A 42 -2.72 2.25 -2.40
C THR A 42 -2.75 0.73 -2.47
N MET A 43 -3.81 0.09 -1.98
CA MET A 43 -3.90 -1.38 -1.92
C MET A 43 -3.97 -2.05 -3.31
N PRO A 44 -4.86 -1.64 -4.24
CA PRO A 44 -4.93 -2.27 -5.56
C PRO A 44 -3.63 -2.13 -6.34
N ALA A 45 -2.98 -0.97 -6.26
CA ALA A 45 -1.71 -0.74 -6.93
C ALA A 45 -0.56 -1.59 -6.35
N ALA A 46 -0.55 -1.86 -5.04
CA ALA A 46 0.41 -2.79 -4.42
C ALA A 46 0.18 -4.23 -4.90
N THR A 47 -1.08 -4.67 -4.88
CA THR A 47 -1.47 -6.01 -5.29
C THR A 47 -1.13 -6.26 -6.77
N MET A 48 -1.42 -5.29 -7.64
CA MET A 48 -1.08 -5.37 -9.05
C MET A 48 0.43 -5.58 -9.24
N VAL A 49 1.27 -4.77 -8.58
CA VAL A 49 2.72 -4.92 -8.73
C VAL A 49 3.23 -6.24 -8.17
N ALA A 50 2.67 -6.72 -7.06
CA ALA A 50 3.03 -8.02 -6.51
C ALA A 50 2.70 -9.16 -7.49
N ILE A 51 1.46 -9.22 -7.99
CA ILE A 51 1.00 -10.30 -8.88
C ILE A 51 1.72 -10.26 -10.24
N TYR A 52 1.83 -9.08 -10.86
CA TYR A 52 2.45 -8.93 -12.19
C TYR A 52 3.99 -8.93 -12.17
N SER A 53 4.62 -9.09 -11.00
CA SER A 53 6.08 -9.29 -10.89
C SER A 53 6.52 -10.74 -11.16
N VAL A 54 5.57 -11.67 -11.25
CA VAL A 54 5.81 -13.10 -11.37
C VAL A 54 5.37 -13.60 -12.76
N PRO A 55 6.04 -14.61 -13.37
CA PRO A 55 5.63 -15.14 -14.66
C PRO A 55 4.17 -15.62 -14.72
N LYS A 56 3.57 -15.53 -15.91
CA LYS A 56 2.21 -16.02 -16.17
C LYS A 56 2.05 -17.48 -15.74
N GLY A 57 0.90 -17.80 -15.14
CA GLY A 57 0.62 -19.14 -14.59
C GLY A 57 1.12 -19.36 -13.15
N ARG A 58 1.86 -18.41 -12.56
CA ARG A 58 2.26 -18.43 -11.13
C ARG A 58 1.57 -17.35 -10.28
N GLU A 59 0.55 -16.70 -10.84
CA GLU A 59 -0.18 -15.60 -10.22
C GLU A 59 -0.88 -16.04 -8.92
N GLY A 60 -1.40 -17.26 -8.87
CA GLY A 60 -2.00 -17.84 -7.66
C GLY A 60 -1.00 -17.97 -6.50
N ILE A 61 0.24 -18.35 -6.80
CA ILE A 61 1.33 -18.45 -5.80
C ILE A 61 1.67 -17.04 -5.29
N ALA A 62 1.85 -16.07 -6.20
CA ALA A 62 2.14 -14.68 -5.84
C ALA A 62 1.04 -14.07 -4.94
N SER A 63 -0.22 -14.32 -5.29
CA SER A 63 -1.38 -13.88 -4.50
C SER A 63 -1.41 -14.54 -3.11
N GLY A 64 -1.12 -15.84 -3.03
CA GLY A 64 -0.98 -16.57 -1.76
C GLY A 64 0.05 -15.92 -0.84
N TYR A 65 1.29 -15.75 -1.31
CA TYR A 65 2.34 -15.06 -0.53
C TYR A 65 1.94 -13.63 -0.13
N PHE A 66 1.35 -12.86 -1.05
CA PHE A 66 0.94 -11.49 -0.78
C PHE A 66 -0.14 -11.41 0.32
N THR A 67 -1.14 -12.28 0.26
CA THR A 67 -2.23 -12.32 1.24
C THR A 67 -1.76 -12.84 2.59
N THR A 68 -0.94 -13.89 2.63
CA THR A 68 -0.34 -14.39 3.88
C THR A 68 0.55 -13.33 4.53
N GLY A 69 1.41 -12.65 3.75
CA GLY A 69 2.22 -11.55 4.25
C GLY A 69 1.39 -10.41 4.84
N ARG A 70 0.24 -10.08 4.21
CA ARG A 70 -0.72 -9.10 4.74
C ARG A 70 -1.32 -9.54 6.07
N GLN A 71 -1.71 -10.81 6.21
CA GLN A 71 -2.29 -11.34 7.45
C GLN A 71 -1.27 -11.32 8.59
N ILE A 72 -0.03 -11.76 8.34
CA ILE A 72 1.06 -11.70 9.32
C ILE A 72 1.31 -10.25 9.74
N GLY A 73 1.39 -9.32 8.79
CA GLY A 73 1.56 -7.90 9.08
C GLY A 73 0.41 -7.32 9.91
N SER A 74 -0.83 -7.73 9.62
CA SER A 74 -2.01 -7.33 10.40
C SER A 74 -1.94 -7.85 11.84
N LEU A 75 -1.58 -9.12 12.02
CA LEU A 75 -1.42 -9.74 13.34
C LEU A 75 -0.36 -8.99 14.17
N ILE A 76 0.83 -8.78 13.60
CA ILE A 76 1.93 -8.07 14.28
C ILE A 76 1.50 -6.64 14.63
N GLY A 77 0.86 -5.94 13.71
CA GLY A 77 0.35 -4.59 13.95
C GLY A 77 -0.62 -4.55 15.13
N VAL A 78 -1.65 -5.40 15.12
CA VAL A 78 -2.65 -5.47 16.19
C VAL A 78 -1.99 -5.76 17.54
N VAL A 79 -1.06 -6.72 17.60
CA VAL A 79 -0.38 -7.08 18.86
C VAL A 79 0.51 -5.94 19.37
N CYS A 80 1.33 -5.33 18.51
CA CYS A 80 2.24 -4.26 18.92
C CYS A 80 1.48 -3.00 19.36
N PHE A 81 0.52 -2.52 18.57
CA PHE A 81 -0.24 -1.32 18.92
C PHE A 81 -1.20 -1.57 20.09
N GLY A 82 -1.80 -2.76 20.16
CA GLY A 82 -2.59 -3.18 21.32
C GLY A 82 -1.79 -3.12 22.62
N ALA A 83 -0.57 -3.67 22.62
CA ALA A 83 0.32 -3.63 23.78
C ALA A 83 0.72 -2.20 24.20
N ILE A 84 0.98 -1.31 23.23
CA ILE A 84 1.28 0.11 23.50
C ILE A 84 0.09 0.79 24.19
N ILE A 85 -1.12 0.56 23.69
CA ILE A 85 -2.34 1.13 24.25
C ILE A 85 -2.61 0.56 25.66
N SER A 86 -2.53 -0.76 25.83
CA SER A 86 -2.79 -1.44 27.10
C SER A 86 -1.81 -1.09 28.22
N LYS A 87 -0.56 -0.73 27.90
CA LYS A 87 0.45 -0.34 28.90
C LYS A 87 0.32 1.14 29.34
N SER A 88 -0.42 1.96 28.60
CA SER A 88 -0.54 3.39 28.89
C SER A 88 -1.49 3.67 30.05
N GLN A 89 -1.10 4.53 31.00
CA GLN A 89 -1.93 4.94 32.14
C GLN A 89 -3.18 5.72 31.72
N GLN A 90 -3.07 6.50 30.63
CA GLN A 90 -4.18 7.21 30.01
C GLN A 90 -4.37 6.68 28.60
N LEU A 91 -5.54 6.12 28.31
CA LEU A 91 -5.87 5.51 27.01
C LEU A 91 -5.59 6.46 25.84
N ILE A 92 -5.90 7.75 26.01
CA ILE A 92 -5.69 8.79 24.99
C ILE A 92 -4.20 8.92 24.64
N ASN A 93 -3.31 8.88 25.63
CA ASN A 93 -1.87 8.97 25.41
C ASN A 93 -1.34 7.74 24.66
N GLY A 94 -1.83 6.54 25.00
CA GLY A 94 -1.52 5.31 24.26
C GLY A 94 -1.96 5.35 22.80
N MET A 95 -3.15 5.90 22.52
CA MET A 95 -3.62 6.12 21.16
C MET A 95 -2.77 7.13 20.40
N GLN A 96 -2.40 8.25 21.02
CA GLN A 96 -1.55 9.27 20.39
C GLN A 96 -0.17 8.72 20.01
N ILE A 97 0.49 7.97 20.90
CA ILE A 97 1.78 7.33 20.63
C ILE A 97 1.62 6.32 19.48
N SER A 98 0.58 5.49 19.51
CA SER A 98 0.31 4.51 18.46
C SER A 98 0.11 5.18 17.10
N LEU A 99 -0.66 6.27 17.05
CA LEU A 99 -0.92 7.04 15.83
C LEU A 99 0.33 7.74 15.31
N ALA A 100 1.18 8.28 16.19
CA ALA A 100 2.46 8.88 15.81
C ALA A 100 3.39 7.84 15.18
N VAL A 101 3.51 6.66 15.80
CA VAL A 101 4.29 5.53 15.25
C VAL A 101 3.70 5.08 13.92
N PHE A 102 2.37 4.94 13.81
CA PHE A 102 1.71 4.54 12.56
C PHE A 102 1.97 5.52 11.42
N SER A 103 1.84 6.82 11.70
CA SER A 103 2.13 7.90 10.75
C SER A 103 3.59 7.87 10.28
N LEU A 104 4.53 7.64 11.20
CA LEU A 104 5.97 7.56 10.90
C LEU A 104 6.31 6.31 10.06
N LEU A 105 5.71 5.17 10.35
CA LEU A 105 5.84 3.95 9.52
C LEU A 105 5.26 4.16 8.12
N PHE A 106 4.14 4.85 8.01
CA PHE A 106 3.50 5.16 6.72
C PHE A 106 4.38 6.07 5.85
N LEU A 107 4.99 7.09 6.48
CA LEU A 107 5.99 7.98 5.86
C LEU A 107 7.23 7.20 5.37
N ARG A 108 7.75 6.28 6.19
CA ARG A 108 8.90 5.46 5.85
C ARG A 108 8.58 4.55 4.66
N LYS A 109 7.42 3.88 4.68
CA LYS A 109 6.92 3.06 3.57
C LYS A 109 6.88 3.84 2.25
N ARG A 110 6.43 5.10 2.27
CA ARG A 110 6.41 5.96 1.09
C ARG A 110 7.82 6.19 0.50
N ARG A 111 8.85 6.38 1.34
CA ARG A 111 10.23 6.56 0.85
C ARG A 111 10.82 5.29 0.22
N TYR A 112 10.49 4.10 0.75
CA TYR A 112 10.95 2.83 0.18
C TYR A 112 10.28 2.52 -1.17
N LEU A 113 8.96 2.69 -1.28
CA LEU A 113 8.25 2.40 -2.53
C LEU A 113 8.65 3.36 -3.67
N GLY A 114 8.98 4.61 -3.40
CA GLY A 114 9.43 5.56 -4.43
C GLY A 114 10.66 5.09 -5.20
N ARG A 115 11.57 4.35 -4.53
CA ARG A 115 12.77 3.79 -5.17
C ARG A 115 12.52 2.45 -5.87
N TYR A 116 11.74 1.57 -5.24
CA TYR A 116 11.46 0.25 -5.80
C TYR A 116 10.50 0.27 -7.00
N PHE A 117 9.57 1.22 -7.09
CA PHE A 117 8.57 1.25 -8.18
C PHE A 117 9.06 1.87 -9.49
N ALA A 118 10.15 2.64 -9.47
CA ALA A 118 10.71 3.25 -10.69
C ALA A 118 11.30 2.20 -11.66
N HIS A 119 11.86 1.11 -11.13
CA HIS A 119 12.56 0.10 -11.93
C HIS A 119 11.68 -0.95 -12.65
N PRO A 120 10.68 -1.60 -12.02
CA PRO A 120 9.97 -2.72 -12.62
C PRO A 120 8.99 -2.31 -13.73
N MET A 121 8.43 -1.09 -13.72
CA MET A 121 7.53 -0.63 -14.79
C MET A 121 8.27 -0.47 -16.14
N MET A 122 9.54 -0.07 -16.09
CA MET A 122 10.41 0.01 -17.28
C MET A 122 10.77 -1.38 -17.81
N GLN A 123 10.91 -2.38 -16.94
CA GLN A 123 11.34 -3.73 -17.28
C GLN A 123 10.19 -4.59 -17.82
N ASN A 124 8.99 -4.45 -17.25
CA ASN A 124 7.78 -5.14 -17.74
C ASN A 124 7.35 -4.63 -19.12
N ARG A 125 7.58 -3.33 -19.42
CA ARG A 125 7.42 -2.76 -20.77
C ARG A 125 8.37 -3.38 -21.80
N ARG A 126 9.62 -3.65 -21.43
CA ARG A 126 10.60 -4.28 -22.33
C ARG A 126 10.25 -5.75 -22.58
N ALA A 127 9.94 -6.50 -21.53
CA ALA A 127 9.54 -7.90 -21.64
C ALA A 127 8.32 -8.11 -22.57
N LYS A 128 7.27 -7.28 -22.47
CA LYS A 128 6.12 -7.36 -23.39
C LYS A 128 6.47 -7.01 -24.84
N ARG A 129 7.43 -6.10 -25.06
CA ARG A 129 7.85 -5.72 -26.42
C ARG A 129 8.59 -6.86 -27.10
N ASP A 130 9.36 -7.63 -26.34
CA ASP A 130 10.10 -8.78 -26.85
C ASP A 130 9.19 -10.00 -27.07
N ASP A 131 8.14 -10.19 -26.27
CA ASP A 131 7.13 -11.25 -26.45
C ASP A 131 6.22 -11.01 -27.69
N TYR A 132 6.05 -9.74 -28.10
CA TYR A 132 5.32 -9.37 -29.32
C TYR A 132 6.10 -9.68 -30.61
N LYS A 133 7.44 -9.63 -30.59
CA LYS A 133 8.27 -9.88 -31.78
C LYS A 133 8.12 -11.29 -32.39
N PRO A 134 8.21 -12.39 -31.64
CA PRO A 134 8.12 -13.74 -32.22
C PRO A 134 6.69 -14.11 -32.64
N SER A 135 5.67 -13.45 -32.10
CA SER A 135 4.27 -13.62 -32.50
C SER A 135 3.95 -12.83 -33.78
N ALA A 136 4.46 -11.60 -33.91
CA ALA A 136 4.33 -10.82 -35.15
C ALA A 136 5.01 -11.49 -36.36
N VAL A 137 6.21 -12.05 -36.16
CA VAL A 137 6.96 -12.76 -37.24
C VAL A 137 6.23 -14.03 -37.70
N ARG A 138 5.60 -14.78 -36.78
CA ARG A 138 4.81 -15.97 -37.15
C ARG A 138 3.53 -15.63 -37.92
N VAL A 139 2.94 -14.47 -37.68
CA VAL A 139 1.73 -14.03 -38.40
C VAL A 139 2.09 -13.52 -39.79
N THR A 140 3.19 -12.78 -39.95
CA THR A 140 3.63 -12.31 -41.27
C THR A 140 4.08 -13.47 -42.16
N GLN A 141 4.77 -14.49 -41.63
CA GLN A 141 5.16 -15.68 -42.40
C GLN A 141 3.97 -16.56 -42.83
N ARG A 142 2.79 -16.41 -42.20
CA ARG A 142 1.57 -17.16 -42.56
C ARG A 142 0.69 -16.46 -43.59
N CYS A 143 0.96 -15.18 -43.89
CA CYS A 143 0.22 -14.35 -44.83
C CYS A 143 0.96 -14.07 -46.14
N VAL A 144 2.19 -14.58 -46.31
CA VAL A 144 2.90 -14.51 -47.59
C VAL A 144 2.70 -15.85 -48.30
N PRO A 145 1.94 -15.88 -49.41
CA PRO A 145 1.69 -17.09 -50.21
C PRO A 145 2.94 -17.57 -50.95
#